data_AF-A0A2V2DHM0-F1
#
_entry.id   AF-A0A2V2DHM0-F1
#
_cell.length_a   1.000
_cell.length_b   1.000
_cell.length_c   1.000
_cell.angle_alpha   90.00
_cell.angle_beta   90.00
_cell.angle_gamma   90.00
#
_symmetry.space_group_name_H-M   'P 1'
#
loop_
_entity.id
_entity.type
_entity.pdbx_description
1 polymer ?
#
loop_
_entity_poly.entity_id
_entity_poly.type
_entity_poly.pdbx_seq_one_letter_code
_entity_poly.pdbx_strand_id
1 'polypeptide(L)'
;MNEKKCGEMLIYPVPDPSELDMGEIENIVRHTHNTWQHDRPLWEIRKNTVQGKSAELVIERFMAENSSLRYRSYDAIRGDHFEKHAPFDGVIFDARISDVILKEAFDRIREDVNESPGDCGTIAVRTREFLEDSGVFTVEIKSSLLQDPRDYRAMGQKEKGRRSQKDYEALCAHIRNSYDYFVYPHYCRDHRGITNFYEYASYVKSSHPEFETRSTGEFLRRLMRTEWDHACDIYTRVFFDVLSDEIILPGYVTKDRFFEEPRIRKMPSPKSGNAIYYMYPIKLGAGMADMDRDARLKNWNRGSMTSELFGSKRPACPECGKPLKLVETKKGEPARHKFLYVCENCNPPSWYQMNRIHGKNMEAR
;
A
#
# COMPACT_ATOMS: atom_id res chain seq x y z
N MET A 1 17.58 -12.07 -16.05
CA MET A 1 17.56 -10.75 -16.75
C MET A 1 18.87 -9.98 -16.52
N ASN A 2 19.23 -8.99 -17.36
CA ASN A 2 20.34 -8.06 -17.05
C ASN A 2 19.87 -7.02 -16.02
N GLU A 3 20.02 -7.35 -14.73
CA GLU A 3 19.67 -6.50 -13.60
C GLU A 3 20.70 -5.38 -13.38
N LYS A 4 20.21 -4.16 -13.12
CA LYS A 4 21.03 -3.08 -12.57
C LYS A 4 20.57 -2.75 -11.16
N LYS A 5 21.50 -2.35 -10.30
CA LYS A 5 21.22 -1.91 -8.93
C LYS A 5 21.64 -0.46 -8.73
N CYS A 6 20.80 0.29 -8.03
CA CYS A 6 21.11 1.63 -7.57
C CYS A 6 20.70 1.77 -6.09
N GLY A 7 21.68 1.59 -5.20
CA GLY A 7 21.39 1.39 -3.78
C GLY A 7 20.56 0.12 -3.57
N GLU A 8 19.43 0.26 -2.89
CA GLU A 8 18.47 -0.82 -2.64
C GLU A 8 17.45 -1.03 -3.79
N MET A 9 17.45 -0.14 -4.79
CA MET A 9 16.51 -0.21 -5.91
C MET A 9 17.03 -1.13 -7.00
N LEU A 10 16.12 -1.93 -7.55
CA LEU A 10 16.39 -2.82 -8.68
C LEU A 10 15.85 -2.21 -9.96
N ILE A 11 16.57 -2.36 -11.07
CA ILE A 11 16.19 -1.81 -12.37
C ILE A 11 16.29 -2.93 -13.40
N TYR A 12 15.17 -3.16 -14.10
CA TYR A 12 15.03 -4.16 -15.14
C TYR A 12 14.60 -3.52 -16.45
N PRO A 13 14.94 -4.11 -17.62
CA PRO A 13 14.27 -3.73 -18.86
C PRO A 13 12.77 -3.99 -18.76
N VAL A 14 11.96 -3.18 -19.45
CA VAL A 14 10.54 -3.52 -19.66
C VAL A 14 10.48 -4.85 -20.45
N PRO A 15 9.68 -5.84 -20.02
CA PRO A 15 9.50 -7.07 -20.78
C PRO A 15 8.95 -6.80 -22.18
N ASP A 16 9.40 -7.59 -23.16
CA ASP A 16 8.85 -7.52 -24.50
C ASP A 16 7.37 -7.94 -24.48
N PRO A 17 6.48 -7.29 -25.24
CA PRO A 17 5.05 -7.66 -25.27
C PRO A 17 4.79 -9.12 -25.62
N SER A 18 5.68 -9.80 -26.36
CA SER A 18 5.57 -11.23 -26.66
C SER A 18 5.77 -12.14 -25.44
N GLU A 19 6.32 -11.61 -24.35
CA GLU A 19 6.49 -12.31 -23.07
C GLU A 19 5.22 -12.23 -22.20
N LEU A 20 4.21 -11.46 -22.62
CA LEU A 20 2.94 -11.30 -21.92
C LEU A 20 1.86 -12.19 -22.55
N ASP A 21 0.95 -12.70 -21.71
CA ASP A 21 -0.25 -13.37 -22.20
C ASP A 21 -1.26 -12.35 -22.74
N MET A 22 -1.21 -12.14 -24.05
CA MET A 22 -2.12 -11.23 -24.73
C MET A 22 -3.59 -11.68 -24.68
N GLY A 23 -3.86 -12.98 -24.53
CA GLY A 23 -5.21 -13.50 -24.35
C GLY A 23 -5.79 -13.11 -22.99
N GLU A 24 -4.99 -13.29 -21.93
CA GLU A 24 -5.32 -12.82 -20.58
C GLU A 24 -5.55 -11.30 -20.58
N ILE A 25 -4.66 -10.52 -21.20
CA ILE A 25 -4.79 -9.06 -21.27
C ILE A 25 -6.11 -8.65 -21.92
N GLU A 26 -6.49 -9.27 -23.05
CA GLU A 26 -7.76 -8.94 -23.70
C GLU A 26 -8.98 -9.34 -22.86
N ASN A 27 -8.90 -10.44 -22.09
CA ASN A 27 -9.96 -10.82 -21.16
C ASN A 27 -10.12 -9.79 -20.03
N ILE A 28 -9.01 -9.32 -19.45
CA ILE A 28 -9.03 -8.27 -18.43
C ILE A 28 -9.61 -6.98 -19.01
N VAL A 29 -9.16 -6.56 -20.20
CA VAL A 29 -9.63 -5.32 -20.85
C VAL A 29 -11.14 -5.33 -21.10
N ARG A 30 -11.70 -6.48 -21.48
CA ARG A 30 -13.14 -6.64 -21.76
C ARG A 30 -14.02 -6.56 -20.50
N HIS A 31 -13.51 -7.04 -19.37
CA HIS A 31 -14.26 -7.12 -18.11
C HIS A 31 -13.86 -6.05 -17.10
N THR A 32 -12.85 -5.21 -17.41
CA THR A 32 -12.52 -4.05 -16.59
C THR A 32 -13.63 -3.02 -16.70
N HIS A 33 -14.56 -3.03 -15.74
CA HIS A 33 -15.51 -1.95 -15.57
C HIS A 33 -14.82 -0.72 -14.96
N ASN A 34 -15.17 0.46 -15.47
CA ASN A 34 -14.62 1.71 -14.97
C ASN A 34 -15.26 2.07 -13.63
N THR A 35 -14.69 1.62 -12.51
CA THR A 35 -15.24 1.89 -11.17
C THR A 35 -15.07 3.34 -10.70
N TRP A 36 -14.21 4.15 -11.35
CA TRP A 36 -13.90 5.53 -10.93
C TRP A 36 -13.77 6.57 -12.07
N GLN A 37 -13.62 6.14 -13.32
CA GLN A 37 -13.51 7.04 -14.48
C GLN A 37 -14.51 6.60 -15.54
N HIS A 38 -15.75 7.08 -15.43
CA HIS A 38 -16.73 6.96 -16.51
C HIS A 38 -16.06 7.45 -17.81
N ASP A 39 -16.10 6.64 -18.87
CA ASP A 39 -15.60 6.93 -20.23
C ASP A 39 -14.09 6.74 -20.51
N ARG A 40 -13.37 5.91 -19.74
CA ARG A 40 -11.98 5.57 -20.12
C ARG A 40 -11.96 4.75 -21.43
N PRO A 41 -11.22 5.18 -22.47
CA PRO A 41 -11.22 4.47 -23.75
C PRO A 41 -10.48 3.13 -23.64
N LEU A 42 -10.94 2.12 -24.36
CA LEU A 42 -10.39 0.75 -24.32
C LEU A 42 -8.89 0.68 -24.58
N TRP A 43 -8.34 1.53 -25.45
CA TRP A 43 -6.90 1.58 -25.71
C TRP A 43 -6.10 2.03 -24.48
N GLU A 44 -6.65 2.91 -23.64
CA GLU A 44 -6.03 3.35 -22.39
C GLU A 44 -6.10 2.23 -21.35
N ILE A 45 -7.23 1.52 -21.26
CA ILE A 45 -7.38 0.34 -20.39
C ILE A 45 -6.36 -0.73 -20.78
N ARG A 46 -6.24 -1.06 -22.06
CA ARG A 46 -5.24 -2.01 -22.58
C ARG A 46 -3.83 -1.58 -22.24
N LYS A 47 -3.47 -0.32 -22.50
CA LYS A 47 -2.13 0.19 -22.18
C LYS A 47 -1.80 0.06 -20.68
N ASN A 48 -2.74 0.39 -19.81
CA ASN A 48 -2.53 0.25 -18.36
C ASN A 48 -2.46 -1.22 -17.93
N THR A 49 -3.22 -2.10 -18.57
CA THR A 49 -3.21 -3.55 -18.29
C THR A 49 -1.86 -4.15 -18.68
N VAL A 50 -1.34 -3.83 -19.88
CA VAL A 50 0.02 -4.20 -20.31
C VAL A 50 1.05 -3.71 -19.30
N GLN A 51 0.98 -2.44 -18.88
CA GLN A 51 1.89 -1.89 -17.88
C GLN A 51 1.81 -2.63 -16.54
N GLY A 52 0.60 -2.97 -16.07
CA GLY A 52 0.41 -3.76 -14.86
C GLY A 52 1.05 -5.14 -14.99
N LYS A 53 0.77 -5.86 -16.08
CA LYS A 53 1.29 -7.20 -16.32
C LYS A 53 2.81 -7.26 -16.49
N SER A 54 3.39 -6.25 -17.14
CA SER A 54 4.85 -6.08 -17.18
C SER A 54 5.45 -5.93 -15.78
N ALA A 55 4.78 -5.21 -14.87
CA ALA A 55 5.25 -5.06 -13.49
C ALA A 55 5.21 -6.39 -12.72
N GLU A 56 4.10 -7.12 -12.82
CA GLU A 56 3.93 -8.43 -12.22
C GLU A 56 5.01 -9.41 -12.70
N LEU A 57 5.23 -9.49 -14.01
CA LEU A 57 6.23 -10.39 -14.61
C LEU A 57 7.65 -10.11 -14.13
N VAL A 58 8.03 -8.83 -13.98
CA VAL A 58 9.35 -8.47 -13.43
C VAL A 58 9.49 -8.91 -11.97
N ILE A 59 8.45 -8.72 -11.16
CA ILE A 59 8.45 -9.16 -9.75
C ILE A 59 8.51 -10.69 -9.67
N GLU A 60 7.73 -11.39 -10.48
CA GLU A 60 7.71 -12.86 -10.54
C GLU A 60 9.08 -13.42 -10.87
N ARG A 61 9.71 -12.92 -11.94
CA ARG A 61 11.04 -13.35 -12.36
C ARG A 61 12.10 -13.01 -11.32
N PHE A 62 12.05 -11.80 -10.75
CA PHE A 62 12.96 -11.43 -9.67
C PHE A 62 12.89 -12.44 -8.53
N MET A 63 11.69 -12.78 -8.06
CA MET A 63 11.52 -13.74 -6.96
C MET A 63 11.96 -15.15 -7.34
N ALA A 64 11.63 -15.61 -8.54
CA ALA A 64 12.04 -16.92 -9.03
C ALA A 64 13.57 -17.07 -9.13
N GLU A 65 14.27 -16.01 -9.56
CA GLU A 65 15.72 -16.01 -9.76
C GLU A 65 16.51 -15.72 -8.48
N ASN A 66 15.99 -14.91 -7.55
CA ASN A 66 16.78 -14.31 -6.46
C ASN A 66 16.29 -14.59 -5.04
N SER A 67 15.16 -15.29 -4.89
CA SER A 67 14.49 -15.46 -3.60
C SER A 67 14.01 -16.89 -3.39
N SER A 68 13.87 -17.28 -2.13
CA SER A 68 13.15 -18.49 -1.71
C SER A 68 11.64 -18.35 -1.79
N LEU A 69 11.13 -17.12 -1.98
CA LEU A 69 9.73 -16.80 -2.14
C LEU A 69 9.29 -16.92 -3.60
N ARG A 70 7.99 -17.08 -3.81
CA ARG A 70 7.34 -17.13 -5.12
C ARG A 70 6.19 -16.16 -5.14
N TYR A 71 6.07 -15.43 -6.24
CA TYR A 71 4.88 -14.68 -6.58
C TYR A 71 3.94 -15.56 -7.38
N ARG A 72 2.64 -15.41 -7.17
CA ARG A 72 1.60 -15.91 -8.07
C ARG A 72 0.55 -14.83 -8.27
N SER A 73 0.31 -14.47 -9.52
CA SER A 73 -0.74 -13.50 -9.86
C SER A 73 -2.10 -14.02 -9.42
N TYR A 74 -3.01 -13.10 -9.11
CA TYR A 74 -4.41 -13.43 -8.87
C TYR A 74 -5.03 -14.09 -10.11
N ASP A 75 -4.61 -13.68 -11.32
CA ASP A 75 -5.13 -14.27 -12.56
C ASP A 75 -4.77 -15.74 -12.75
N ALA A 76 -3.68 -16.22 -12.15
CA ALA A 76 -3.37 -17.65 -12.09
C ALA A 76 -4.17 -18.42 -11.01
N ILE A 77 -4.89 -17.72 -10.12
CA ILE A 77 -5.63 -18.29 -8.99
C ILE A 77 -7.15 -18.29 -9.25
N ARG A 78 -7.62 -17.26 -9.95
CA ARG A 78 -9.03 -16.91 -10.10
C ARG A 78 -9.85 -18.03 -10.76
N GLY A 79 -11.11 -18.12 -10.36
CA GLY A 79 -12.09 -19.07 -10.91
C GLY A 79 -13.37 -18.41 -11.42
N ASP A 80 -13.38 -17.08 -11.50
CA ASP A 80 -14.52 -16.22 -11.84
C ASP A 80 -14.50 -15.76 -13.31
N HIS A 81 -13.69 -16.40 -14.16
CA HIS A 81 -13.63 -16.13 -15.61
C HIS A 81 -13.46 -14.65 -16.01
N PHE A 82 -12.71 -13.87 -15.22
CA PHE A 82 -12.51 -12.44 -15.43
C PHE A 82 -13.71 -11.53 -15.11
N GLU A 83 -14.82 -12.09 -14.60
CA GLU A 83 -16.06 -11.34 -14.36
C GLU A 83 -15.96 -10.36 -13.17
N LYS A 84 -15.08 -10.61 -12.19
CA LYS A 84 -14.89 -9.71 -11.05
C LYS A 84 -13.56 -8.98 -11.10
N HIS A 85 -13.54 -7.76 -10.56
CA HIS A 85 -12.32 -7.03 -10.27
C HIS A 85 -11.49 -7.80 -9.24
N ALA A 86 -10.19 -7.90 -9.50
CA ALA A 86 -9.26 -8.57 -8.61
C ALA A 86 -9.24 -7.89 -7.22
N PRO A 87 -9.32 -8.66 -6.12
CA PRO A 87 -9.24 -8.12 -4.75
C PRO A 87 -7.83 -7.66 -4.36
N PHE A 88 -6.82 -8.14 -5.08
CA PHE A 88 -5.38 -7.87 -4.94
C PHE A 88 -4.68 -8.36 -6.23
N ASP A 89 -3.43 -7.95 -6.47
CA ASP A 89 -2.71 -8.30 -7.71
C ASP A 89 -2.13 -9.73 -7.68
N GLY A 90 -1.69 -10.20 -6.52
CA GLY A 90 -1.24 -11.59 -6.36
C GLY A 90 -0.94 -11.97 -4.91
N VAL A 91 -0.28 -13.11 -4.73
CA VAL A 91 0.22 -13.59 -3.44
C VAL A 91 1.70 -13.91 -3.49
N ILE A 92 2.36 -13.79 -2.34
CA ILE A 92 3.74 -14.22 -2.10
C ILE A 92 3.76 -15.30 -1.04
N PHE A 93 4.53 -16.37 -1.26
CA PHE A 93 4.69 -17.47 -0.31
C PHE A 93 6.08 -18.11 -0.46
N ASP A 94 6.55 -18.82 0.56
CA ASP A 94 7.80 -19.58 0.49
C ASP A 94 7.67 -20.78 -0.46
N ALA A 95 8.65 -21.01 -1.34
CA ALA A 95 8.63 -22.11 -2.31
C ALA A 95 8.53 -23.51 -1.68
N ARG A 96 8.79 -23.62 -0.36
CA ARG A 96 8.70 -24.87 0.41
C ARG A 96 7.35 -25.07 1.10
N ILE A 97 6.39 -24.16 0.90
CA ILE A 97 5.04 -24.30 1.43
C ILE A 97 4.41 -25.60 0.91
N SER A 98 3.60 -26.26 1.74
CA SER A 98 2.88 -27.47 1.33
C SER A 98 1.87 -27.16 0.22
N ASP A 99 1.86 -27.99 -0.83
CA ASP A 99 0.86 -27.91 -1.91
C ASP A 99 -0.57 -28.00 -1.39
N VAL A 100 -0.80 -28.74 -0.29
CA VAL A 100 -2.12 -28.85 0.35
C VAL A 100 -2.56 -27.51 0.93
N ILE A 101 -1.66 -26.83 1.64
CA ILE A 101 -1.92 -25.51 2.23
C ILE A 101 -2.15 -24.48 1.12
N LEU A 102 -1.31 -24.51 0.08
CA LEU A 102 -1.42 -23.58 -1.04
C LEU A 102 -2.73 -23.79 -1.82
N LYS A 103 -3.14 -25.04 -2.03
CA LYS A 103 -4.44 -25.36 -2.62
C LYS A 103 -5.60 -24.83 -1.78
N GLU A 104 -5.58 -25.07 -0.47
CA GLU A 104 -6.61 -24.57 0.44
C GLU A 104 -6.68 -23.04 0.46
N ALA A 105 -5.53 -22.36 0.47
CA ALA A 105 -5.44 -20.92 0.35
C ALA A 105 -6.15 -20.40 -0.91
N PHE A 106 -5.88 -21.04 -2.06
CA PHE A 106 -6.50 -20.66 -3.33
C PHE A 106 -7.98 -21.01 -3.41
N ASP A 107 -8.40 -22.13 -2.83
CA ASP A 107 -9.81 -22.51 -2.72
C ASP A 107 -10.59 -21.44 -1.94
N ARG A 108 -10.10 -21.03 -0.75
CA ARG A 108 -10.73 -19.99 0.07
C ARG A 108 -10.80 -18.63 -0.62
N ILE A 109 -9.74 -18.23 -1.33
CA ILE A 109 -9.74 -16.99 -2.14
C ILE A 109 -10.85 -17.05 -3.19
N ARG A 110 -10.94 -18.15 -3.95
CA ARG A 110 -11.96 -18.31 -4.99
C ARG A 110 -13.37 -18.33 -4.41
N GLU A 111 -13.58 -19.02 -3.30
CA GLU A 111 -14.87 -19.09 -2.61
C GLU A 111 -15.34 -17.69 -2.20
N ASP A 112 -14.53 -16.94 -1.45
CA ASP A 112 -14.91 -15.60 -1.02
C ASP A 112 -15.13 -14.65 -2.23
N VAL A 113 -14.26 -14.73 -3.24
CA VAL A 113 -14.44 -13.89 -4.44
C VAL A 113 -15.70 -14.26 -5.19
N ASN A 114 -16.02 -15.54 -5.38
CA ASN A 114 -17.24 -15.96 -6.06
C ASN A 114 -18.50 -15.52 -5.29
N GLU A 115 -18.45 -15.56 -3.96
CA GLU A 115 -19.54 -15.12 -3.07
C GLU A 115 -19.65 -13.59 -2.93
N SER A 116 -18.64 -12.82 -3.38
CA SER A 116 -18.66 -11.37 -3.23
C SER A 116 -19.81 -10.71 -4.01
N PRO A 117 -20.49 -9.70 -3.44
CA PRO A 117 -21.57 -9.01 -4.13
C PRO A 117 -21.02 -8.11 -5.26
N GLY A 118 -21.72 -8.10 -6.40
CA GLY A 118 -21.41 -7.22 -7.52
C GLY A 118 -20.21 -7.68 -8.35
N ASP A 119 -19.58 -6.71 -9.02
CA ASP A 119 -18.43 -6.90 -9.93
C ASP A 119 -17.08 -6.75 -9.23
N CYS A 120 -17.06 -6.56 -7.91
CA CYS A 120 -15.83 -6.38 -7.15
C CYS A 120 -15.54 -7.64 -6.32
N GLY A 121 -14.42 -8.31 -6.62
CA GLY A 121 -13.91 -9.39 -5.79
C GLY A 121 -13.51 -8.86 -4.41
N THR A 122 -13.88 -9.59 -3.36
CA THR A 122 -13.45 -9.32 -1.99
C THR A 122 -13.08 -10.63 -1.31
N ILE A 123 -12.15 -10.59 -0.36
CA ILE A 123 -11.85 -11.72 0.52
C ILE A 123 -12.18 -11.36 1.96
N ALA A 124 -12.74 -12.31 2.70
CA ALA A 124 -13.16 -12.12 4.07
C ALA A 124 -11.94 -12.02 5.01
N VAL A 125 -12.12 -11.36 6.16
CA VAL A 125 -11.07 -11.24 7.19
C VAL A 125 -10.57 -12.62 7.64
N ARG A 126 -11.47 -13.60 7.81
CA ARG A 126 -11.12 -14.99 8.15
C ARG A 126 -10.19 -15.65 7.12
N THR A 127 -10.33 -15.30 5.85
CA THR A 127 -9.49 -15.83 4.78
C THR A 127 -8.14 -15.16 4.79
N ARG A 128 -8.08 -13.83 4.97
CA ARG A 128 -6.82 -13.11 5.20
C ARG A 128 -6.06 -13.69 6.39
N GLU A 129 -6.75 -13.96 7.49
CA GLU A 129 -6.19 -14.60 8.68
C GLU A 129 -5.56 -15.96 8.36
N PHE A 130 -6.31 -16.83 7.68
CA PHE A 130 -5.81 -18.13 7.26
C PHE A 130 -4.58 -18.03 6.35
N LEU A 131 -4.61 -17.12 5.36
CA LEU A 131 -3.51 -16.91 4.43
C LEU A 131 -2.23 -16.52 5.18
N GLU A 132 -2.33 -15.51 6.04
CA GLU A 132 -1.21 -15.01 6.82
C GLU A 132 -0.63 -16.07 7.79
N ASP A 133 -1.50 -16.77 8.53
CA ASP A 133 -1.09 -17.84 9.45
C ASP A 133 -0.45 -19.02 8.70
N SER A 134 -0.74 -19.16 7.40
CA SER A 134 -0.17 -20.15 6.50
C SER A 134 1.11 -19.68 5.79
N GLY A 135 1.54 -18.43 6.01
CA GLY A 135 2.70 -17.86 5.31
C GLY A 135 2.44 -17.51 3.83
N VAL A 136 1.17 -17.27 3.48
CA VAL A 136 0.72 -16.77 2.18
C VAL A 136 0.29 -15.32 2.34
N PHE A 137 0.98 -14.39 1.68
CA PHE A 137 0.78 -12.96 1.85
C PHE A 137 0.19 -12.34 0.60
N THR A 138 -0.91 -11.61 0.74
CA THR A 138 -1.52 -10.86 -0.36
C THR A 138 -0.69 -9.64 -0.75
N VAL A 139 -0.66 -9.32 -2.05
CA VAL A 139 0.19 -8.27 -2.61
C VAL A 139 -0.62 -7.31 -3.48
N GLU A 140 -0.36 -6.02 -3.29
CA GLU A 140 -0.79 -4.97 -4.19
C GLU A 140 0.41 -4.31 -4.87
N ILE A 141 0.39 -4.22 -6.20
CA ILE A 141 1.41 -3.67 -7.09
C ILE A 141 0.85 -2.43 -7.77
N LYS A 142 1.38 -1.25 -7.42
CA LYS A 142 1.04 0.00 -8.11
C LYS A 142 2.09 0.34 -9.16
N SER A 143 1.71 0.32 -10.44
CA SER A 143 2.58 0.80 -11.52
C SER A 143 2.39 2.31 -11.78
N SER A 144 3.49 3.03 -12.01
CA SER A 144 3.47 4.48 -12.23
C SER A 144 4.42 4.87 -13.36
N LEU A 145 4.00 5.79 -14.23
CA LEU A 145 4.86 6.38 -15.26
C LEU A 145 5.64 7.56 -14.68
N LEU A 146 6.96 7.58 -14.91
CA LEU A 146 7.79 8.75 -14.66
C LEU A 146 7.53 9.82 -15.72
N GLN A 147 7.48 11.09 -15.31
CA GLN A 147 7.08 12.23 -16.14
C GLN A 147 8.26 13.17 -16.41
N ASP A 148 8.51 13.48 -17.67
CA ASP A 148 9.44 14.52 -18.10
C ASP A 148 8.72 15.89 -18.20
N PRO A 149 9.27 17.00 -17.66
CA PRO A 149 10.57 17.12 -17.00
C PRO A 149 10.59 16.76 -15.53
N ARG A 150 9.44 16.60 -14.86
CA ARG A 150 9.32 16.54 -13.38
C ARG A 150 10.29 15.59 -12.71
N ASP A 151 10.36 14.34 -13.17
CA ASP A 151 11.08 13.27 -12.50
C ASP A 151 12.54 13.15 -12.92
N TYR A 152 12.90 13.77 -14.06
CA TYR A 152 14.23 13.70 -14.66
C TYR A 152 15.05 14.98 -14.47
N ARG A 153 14.57 15.94 -13.66
CA ARG A 153 15.22 17.28 -13.52
C ARG A 153 16.65 17.22 -13.00
N ALA A 154 16.95 16.23 -12.16
CA ALA A 154 18.26 16.08 -11.53
C ALA A 154 19.27 15.30 -12.40
N MET A 155 18.85 14.77 -13.54
CA MET A 155 19.72 13.98 -14.43
C MET A 155 20.45 14.90 -15.41
N GLY A 156 21.73 14.64 -15.61
CA GLY A 156 22.54 15.32 -16.63
C GLY A 156 22.31 14.76 -18.04
N GLN A 157 22.03 13.45 -18.16
CA GLN A 157 21.65 12.79 -19.41
C GLN A 157 20.41 11.91 -19.17
N LYS A 158 19.39 12.05 -20.03
CA LYS A 158 18.11 11.32 -19.88
C LYS A 158 17.95 10.14 -20.85
N GLU A 159 18.62 10.20 -22.00
CA GLU A 159 18.49 9.23 -23.08
C GLU A 159 19.10 7.86 -22.72
N LYS A 160 18.39 6.77 -23.08
CA LYS A 160 18.91 5.39 -22.95
C LYS A 160 20.29 5.26 -23.57
N GLY A 161 21.19 4.52 -22.90
CA GLY A 161 22.55 4.29 -23.38
C GLY A 161 23.54 5.45 -23.16
N ARG A 162 23.05 6.65 -22.83
CA ARG A 162 23.89 7.83 -22.51
C ARG A 162 23.92 8.17 -21.02
N ARG A 163 23.02 7.54 -20.24
CA ARG A 163 22.96 7.70 -18.78
C ARG A 163 24.23 7.16 -18.14
N SER A 164 24.87 8.00 -17.35
CA SER A 164 25.92 7.60 -16.41
C SER A 164 25.33 6.98 -15.15
N GLN A 165 26.18 6.33 -14.34
CA GLN A 165 25.78 5.86 -13.00
C GLN A 165 25.19 6.99 -12.14
N LYS A 166 25.74 8.20 -12.23
CA LYS A 166 25.24 9.38 -11.50
C LYS A 166 23.83 9.77 -11.92
N ASP A 167 23.47 9.57 -13.19
CA ASP A 167 22.11 9.84 -13.67
C ASP A 167 21.09 8.87 -13.05
N TYR A 168 21.43 7.58 -12.94
CA TYR A 168 20.60 6.59 -12.25
C TYR A 168 20.50 6.89 -10.75
N GLU A 169 21.60 7.26 -10.10
CA GLU A 169 21.62 7.67 -8.69
C GLU A 169 20.72 8.88 -8.44
N ALA A 170 20.76 9.89 -9.31
CA ALA A 170 19.90 11.06 -9.21
C ALA A 170 18.42 10.69 -9.36
N LEU A 171 18.08 9.82 -10.33
CA LEU A 171 16.71 9.37 -10.53
C LEU A 171 16.19 8.53 -9.35
N CYS A 172 16.97 7.56 -8.88
CA CYS A 172 16.59 6.70 -7.76
C CYS A 172 16.47 7.51 -6.46
N ALA A 173 17.36 8.48 -6.23
CA ALA A 173 17.26 9.41 -5.11
C ALA A 173 15.99 10.26 -5.21
N HIS A 174 15.60 10.73 -6.39
CA HIS A 174 14.34 11.44 -6.60
C HIS A 174 13.14 10.55 -6.27
N ILE A 175 13.10 9.32 -6.79
CA ILE A 175 12.02 8.36 -6.51
C ILE A 175 11.91 8.10 -5.01
N ARG A 176 13.03 7.82 -4.35
CA ARG A 176 13.08 7.49 -2.92
C ARG A 176 12.50 8.62 -2.06
N ASN A 177 12.80 9.87 -2.42
CA ASN A 177 12.48 11.04 -1.60
C ASN A 177 11.15 11.71 -1.94
N SER A 178 10.59 11.46 -3.14
CA SER A 178 9.41 12.21 -3.63
C SER A 178 8.15 11.36 -3.72
N TYR A 179 8.25 10.05 -3.57
CA TYR A 179 7.12 9.14 -3.75
C TYR A 179 6.80 8.34 -2.50
N ASP A 180 5.53 7.97 -2.42
CA ASP A 180 4.95 7.14 -1.36
C ASP A 180 4.41 5.83 -1.96
N TYR A 181 4.44 4.78 -1.14
CA TYR A 181 3.48 3.69 -1.21
C TYR A 181 2.12 4.19 -0.73
N PHE A 182 1.04 3.60 -1.20
CA PHE A 182 -0.29 4.02 -0.80
C PHE A 182 -1.33 2.91 -0.84
N VAL A 183 -2.32 3.02 0.05
CA VAL A 183 -3.49 2.13 0.14
C VAL A 183 -4.75 2.96 0.33
N TYR A 184 -5.85 2.51 -0.26
CA TYR A 184 -7.17 3.10 -0.04
C TYR A 184 -7.69 2.77 1.35
N PRO A 185 -8.24 3.73 2.10
CA PRO A 185 -8.93 3.43 3.34
C PRO A 185 -10.15 2.52 3.09
N HIS A 186 -10.44 1.64 4.04
CA HIS A 186 -11.56 0.72 3.98
C HIS A 186 -12.90 1.47 4.01
N TYR A 187 -13.08 2.41 4.95
CA TYR A 187 -14.36 3.10 5.13
C TYR A 187 -14.69 4.15 4.07
N CYS A 188 -13.67 4.77 3.45
CA CYS A 188 -13.89 5.84 2.49
C CYS A 188 -12.70 5.97 1.54
N ARG A 189 -12.96 5.92 0.23
CA ARG A 189 -11.93 6.01 -0.81
C ARG A 189 -11.86 7.38 -1.48
N ASP A 190 -12.94 8.16 -1.39
CA ASP A 190 -13.08 9.48 -2.01
C ASP A 190 -13.88 10.41 -1.09
N HIS A 191 -13.31 11.58 -0.79
CA HIS A 191 -14.04 12.65 -0.11
C HIS A 191 -13.42 14.03 -0.40
N ARG A 192 -14.25 15.03 -0.71
CA ARG A 192 -13.77 16.40 -1.00
C ARG A 192 -13.05 17.05 0.19
N GLY A 193 -13.57 16.87 1.40
CA GLY A 193 -13.11 17.55 2.61
C GLY A 193 -12.07 16.82 3.46
N ILE A 194 -11.68 15.58 3.13
CA ILE A 194 -10.70 14.81 3.93
C ILE A 194 -9.32 15.00 3.32
N THR A 195 -8.41 15.64 4.05
CA THR A 195 -7.04 15.95 3.61
C THR A 195 -5.98 15.36 4.52
N ASN A 196 -6.36 14.88 5.69
CA ASN A 196 -5.48 14.33 6.71
C ASN A 196 -6.20 13.26 7.56
N PHE A 197 -5.44 12.56 8.39
CA PHE A 197 -5.95 11.45 9.19
C PHE A 197 -6.98 11.90 10.25
N TYR A 198 -6.87 13.11 10.79
CA TYR A 198 -7.82 13.63 11.79
C TYR A 198 -9.22 13.80 11.20
N GLU A 199 -9.29 14.40 10.01
CA GLU A 199 -10.54 14.59 9.26
C GLU A 199 -11.16 13.26 8.87
N TYR A 200 -10.32 12.30 8.45
CA TYR A 200 -10.76 10.95 8.15
C TYR A 200 -11.35 10.24 9.36
N ALA A 201 -10.63 10.22 10.50
CA ALA A 201 -11.12 9.56 11.70
C ALA A 201 -12.39 10.24 12.25
N SER A 202 -12.49 11.57 12.17
CA SER A 202 -13.71 12.30 12.54
C SER A 202 -14.89 11.92 11.64
N TYR A 203 -14.65 11.84 10.33
CA TYR A 203 -15.64 11.41 9.35
C TYR A 203 -16.15 10.00 9.68
N VAL A 204 -15.25 9.03 9.84
CA VAL A 204 -15.63 7.64 10.14
C VAL A 204 -16.43 7.57 11.43
N LYS A 205 -15.97 8.22 12.51
CA LYS A 205 -16.71 8.23 13.79
C LYS A 205 -18.13 8.77 13.65
N SER A 206 -18.33 9.78 12.80
CA SER A 206 -19.63 10.43 12.60
C SER A 206 -20.56 9.69 11.63
N SER A 207 -20.00 8.92 10.70
CA SER A 207 -20.76 8.25 9.63
C SER A 207 -21.08 6.79 9.92
N HIS A 208 -20.50 6.23 10.98
CA HIS A 208 -20.57 4.81 11.32
C HIS A 208 -21.12 4.62 12.75
N PRO A 209 -22.40 4.22 12.91
CA PRO A 209 -23.09 4.12 14.20
C PRO A 209 -22.38 3.24 15.23
N GLU A 210 -21.61 2.23 14.80
CA GLU A 210 -20.85 1.34 15.67
C GLU A 210 -19.80 2.06 16.54
N PHE A 211 -19.46 3.30 16.20
CA PHE A 211 -18.48 4.12 16.89
C PHE A 211 -19.06 5.24 17.77
N GLU A 212 -20.35 5.52 17.69
CA GLU A 212 -20.98 6.70 18.32
C GLU A 212 -20.77 6.75 19.84
N THR A 213 -20.93 5.60 20.51
CA THR A 213 -20.87 5.49 21.97
C THR A 213 -19.47 5.17 22.52
N ARG A 214 -18.47 5.05 21.64
CA ARG A 214 -17.13 4.58 22.01
C ARG A 214 -16.25 5.72 22.55
N SER A 215 -15.44 5.40 23.55
CA SER A 215 -14.36 6.32 23.97
C SER A 215 -13.40 6.57 22.81
N THR A 216 -12.78 7.76 22.74
CA THR A 216 -11.85 8.14 21.67
C THR A 216 -10.73 7.11 21.46
N GLY A 217 -10.16 6.58 22.56
CA GLY A 217 -9.11 5.57 22.48
C GLY A 217 -9.60 4.21 21.99
N GLU A 218 -10.83 3.79 22.37
CA GLU A 218 -11.40 2.55 21.86
C GLU A 218 -11.77 2.66 20.37
N PHE A 219 -12.37 3.79 20.00
CA PHE A 219 -12.71 4.10 18.61
C PHE A 219 -11.49 3.99 17.69
N LEU A 220 -10.40 4.70 17.99
CA LEU A 220 -9.23 4.69 17.10
C LEU A 220 -8.55 3.33 17.03
N ARG A 221 -8.51 2.58 18.13
CA ARG A 221 -7.99 1.20 18.11
C ARG A 221 -8.82 0.31 17.18
N ARG A 222 -10.15 0.40 17.24
CA ARG A 222 -11.03 -0.35 16.35
C ARG A 222 -10.90 0.12 14.90
N LEU A 223 -10.83 1.42 14.65
CA LEU A 223 -10.61 1.99 13.31
C LEU A 223 -9.33 1.41 12.69
N MET A 224 -8.20 1.51 13.39
CA MET A 224 -6.91 0.99 12.89
C MET A 224 -6.92 -0.51 12.71
N ARG A 225 -7.60 -1.25 13.60
CA ARG A 225 -7.73 -2.69 13.46
C ARG A 225 -8.53 -3.06 12.22
N THR A 226 -9.69 -2.44 11.99
CA THR A 226 -10.51 -2.72 10.80
C THR A 226 -9.78 -2.36 9.51
N GLU A 227 -9.11 -1.21 9.45
CA GLU A 227 -8.31 -0.79 8.29
C GLU A 227 -7.20 -1.82 7.99
N TRP A 228 -6.49 -2.27 9.03
CA TRP A 228 -5.43 -3.27 8.90
C TRP A 228 -5.95 -4.66 8.50
N ASP A 229 -7.11 -5.08 9.03
CA ASP A 229 -7.73 -6.38 8.72
C ASP A 229 -8.19 -6.50 7.26
N HIS A 230 -8.49 -5.38 6.60
CA HIS A 230 -8.98 -5.35 5.21
C HIS A 230 -7.89 -5.02 4.17
N ALA A 231 -6.68 -4.64 4.61
CA ALA A 231 -5.57 -4.33 3.72
C ALA A 231 -4.85 -5.60 3.22
N CYS A 232 -4.23 -5.50 2.03
CA CYS A 232 -3.26 -6.48 1.53
C CYS A 232 -2.03 -6.50 2.43
N ASP A 233 -1.29 -7.60 2.51
CA ASP A 233 -0.18 -7.73 3.44
C ASP A 233 1.05 -6.93 3.00
N ILE A 234 1.29 -6.91 1.69
CA ILE A 234 2.45 -6.29 1.05
C ILE A 234 1.97 -5.29 0.00
N TYR A 235 2.56 -4.10 0.01
CA TYR A 235 2.39 -3.09 -1.01
C TYR A 235 3.73 -2.80 -1.66
N THR A 236 3.75 -2.80 -2.98
CA THR A 236 4.89 -2.32 -3.77
C THR A 236 4.41 -1.31 -4.81
N ARG A 237 5.34 -0.47 -5.23
CA ARG A 237 5.11 0.52 -6.27
C ARG A 237 6.26 0.46 -7.25
N VAL A 238 5.98 0.25 -8.53
CA VAL A 238 7.00 0.21 -9.57
C VAL A 238 6.91 1.43 -10.47
N PHE A 239 8.05 1.86 -11.01
CA PHE A 239 8.15 3.03 -11.85
C PHE A 239 8.63 2.66 -13.25
N PHE A 240 7.83 3.01 -14.24
CA PHE A 240 8.18 2.87 -15.65
C PHE A 240 8.93 4.12 -16.10
N ASP A 241 10.21 3.92 -16.41
CA ASP A 241 11.04 4.91 -17.06
C ASP A 241 10.85 4.82 -18.57
N VAL A 242 10.01 5.70 -19.09
CA VAL A 242 9.67 5.74 -20.52
C VAL A 242 10.83 6.22 -21.40
N LEU A 243 11.85 6.87 -20.84
CA LEU A 243 12.99 7.39 -21.60
C LEU A 243 14.11 6.36 -21.74
N SER A 244 14.18 5.37 -20.84
CA SER A 244 15.10 4.24 -20.93
C SER A 244 14.43 2.90 -21.19
N ASP A 245 13.10 2.83 -21.22
CA ASP A 245 12.35 1.58 -21.39
C ASP A 245 12.79 0.55 -20.32
N GLU A 246 12.74 1.01 -19.07
CA GLU A 246 13.12 0.26 -17.87
C GLU A 246 12.04 0.37 -16.79
N ILE A 247 11.98 -0.63 -15.91
CA ILE A 247 11.14 -0.67 -14.72
C ILE A 247 12.04 -0.59 -13.49
N ILE A 248 11.76 0.38 -12.61
CA ILE A 248 12.46 0.61 -11.35
C ILE A 248 11.60 0.09 -10.21
N LEU A 249 12.15 -0.86 -9.44
CA LEU A 249 11.57 -1.47 -8.26
C LEU A 249 12.25 -0.86 -7.02
N PRO A 250 11.60 0.08 -6.32
CA PRO A 250 12.18 0.77 -5.18
C PRO A 250 12.22 -0.08 -3.89
N GLY A 251 11.42 -1.16 -3.83
CA GLY A 251 11.21 -1.95 -2.62
C GLY A 251 9.72 -2.13 -2.32
N TYR A 252 9.39 -2.53 -1.09
CA TYR A 252 8.03 -2.79 -0.62
C TYR A 252 7.79 -2.23 0.79
N VAL A 253 6.53 -2.29 1.22
CA VAL A 253 6.12 -2.02 2.60
C VAL A 253 5.05 -3.02 3.03
N THR A 254 5.08 -3.42 4.31
CA THR A 254 4.05 -4.28 4.92
C THR A 254 2.91 -3.43 5.49
N LYS A 255 1.69 -3.97 5.54
CA LYS A 255 0.49 -3.20 5.90
C LYS A 255 0.54 -2.49 7.25
N ASP A 256 1.11 -3.11 8.27
CA ASP A 256 1.30 -2.55 9.62
C ASP A 256 1.87 -1.13 9.58
N ARG A 257 2.84 -0.89 8.69
CA ARG A 257 3.56 0.39 8.58
C ARG A 257 2.65 1.56 8.22
N PHE A 258 1.58 1.34 7.46
CA PHE A 258 0.60 2.40 7.15
C PHE A 258 -0.21 2.82 8.37
N PHE A 259 -0.36 1.92 9.34
CA PHE A 259 -1.32 2.04 10.44
C PHE A 259 -0.67 2.18 11.82
N GLU A 260 0.65 1.98 11.96
CA GLU A 260 1.45 2.37 13.14
C GLU A 260 1.45 3.90 13.35
N GLU A 261 1.71 4.63 12.27
CA GLU A 261 1.75 6.10 12.24
C GLU A 261 0.93 6.61 11.03
N PRO A 262 -0.42 6.60 11.10
CA PRO A 262 -1.27 6.85 9.95
C PRO A 262 -1.14 8.27 9.38
N ARG A 263 -0.77 8.34 8.11
CA ARG A 263 -0.76 9.57 7.31
C ARG A 263 -1.74 9.42 6.16
N ILE A 264 -2.78 10.25 6.13
CA ILE A 264 -3.71 10.34 5.00
C ILE A 264 -3.39 11.58 4.17
N ARG A 265 -3.38 11.42 2.85
CA ARG A 265 -3.27 12.53 1.89
C ARG A 265 -4.10 12.25 0.64
N LYS A 266 -4.26 13.31 -0.15
CA LYS A 266 -4.79 13.25 -1.51
C LYS A 266 -3.66 13.21 -2.52
N MET A 267 -3.87 12.53 -3.63
CA MET A 267 -2.95 12.60 -4.76
C MET A 267 -3.11 13.93 -5.50
N PRO A 268 -2.01 14.60 -5.89
CA PRO A 268 -2.06 15.83 -6.69
C PRO A 268 -2.35 15.48 -8.15
N SER A 269 -3.59 15.12 -8.46
CA SER A 269 -4.04 14.77 -9.80
C SER A 269 -5.45 15.29 -10.04
N PRO A 270 -5.72 15.94 -11.19
CA PRO A 270 -7.08 16.35 -11.56
C PRO A 270 -8.05 15.16 -11.60
N LYS A 271 -7.57 13.97 -12.03
CA LYS A 271 -8.37 12.74 -12.16
C LYS A 271 -8.73 12.10 -10.82
N SER A 272 -8.02 12.42 -9.75
CA SER A 272 -8.15 11.75 -8.45
C SER A 272 -8.07 12.74 -7.28
N GLY A 273 -8.46 14.00 -7.53
CA GLY A 273 -8.35 15.09 -6.55
C GLY A 273 -9.21 14.93 -5.30
N ASN A 274 -10.16 14.00 -5.31
CA ASN A 274 -10.94 13.64 -4.12
C ASN A 274 -10.58 12.28 -3.52
N ALA A 275 -9.81 11.45 -4.24
CA ALA A 275 -9.35 10.16 -3.73
C ALA A 275 -8.41 10.37 -2.54
N ILE A 276 -8.64 9.58 -1.48
CA ILE A 276 -7.87 9.61 -0.24
C ILE A 276 -7.09 8.32 -0.07
N TYR A 277 -5.89 8.44 0.48
CA TYR A 277 -4.98 7.32 0.65
C TYR A 277 -4.28 7.41 1.99
N TYR A 278 -4.09 6.27 2.65
CA TYR A 278 -2.97 6.12 3.56
C TYR A 278 -1.68 6.11 2.74
N MET A 279 -0.69 6.87 3.19
CA MET A 279 0.58 7.03 2.50
C MET A 279 1.74 6.68 3.40
N TYR A 280 2.74 6.00 2.83
CA TYR A 280 3.98 5.64 3.52
C TYR A 280 5.19 5.90 2.59
N PRO A 281 6.22 6.64 3.03
CA PRO A 281 7.31 7.07 2.17
C PRO A 281 8.13 5.92 1.67
N ILE A 282 8.50 5.97 0.39
CA ILE A 282 9.37 4.95 -0.21
C ILE A 282 10.72 4.90 0.51
N LYS A 283 11.28 6.04 0.94
CA LYS A 283 12.53 6.08 1.73
C LYS A 283 12.52 5.27 3.03
N LEU A 284 11.34 4.98 3.58
CA LEU A 284 11.14 4.21 4.82
C LEU A 284 10.69 2.75 4.55
N GLY A 285 10.54 2.36 3.29
CA GLY A 285 10.26 0.98 2.87
C GLY A 285 11.48 0.08 2.98
N ALA A 286 11.27 -1.21 2.72
CA ALA A 286 12.32 -2.22 2.68
C ALA A 286 12.70 -2.54 1.22
N GLY A 287 13.97 -2.87 0.98
CA GLY A 287 14.44 -3.30 -0.35
C GLY A 287 13.84 -4.66 -0.73
N MET A 288 13.51 -4.84 -2.01
CA MET A 288 12.88 -6.09 -2.48
C MET A 288 13.78 -7.32 -2.28
N ALA A 289 15.11 -7.14 -2.33
CA ALA A 289 16.12 -8.17 -2.06
C ALA A 289 16.18 -8.64 -0.60
N ASP A 290 15.64 -7.86 0.33
CA ASP A 290 15.66 -8.18 1.77
C ASP A 290 14.39 -8.90 2.24
N MET A 291 13.43 -9.15 1.35
CA MET A 291 12.14 -9.74 1.69
C MET A 291 12.29 -11.11 2.36
N ASP A 292 13.22 -11.94 1.89
CA ASP A 292 13.57 -13.23 2.48
C ASP A 292 14.05 -13.12 3.92
N ARG A 293 14.48 -11.96 4.39
CA ARG A 293 15.02 -11.74 5.74
C ARG A 293 14.09 -10.92 6.62
N ASP A 294 12.96 -10.47 6.10
CA ASP A 294 12.03 -9.64 6.85
C ASP A 294 11.35 -10.47 7.93
N ALA A 295 11.66 -10.15 9.19
CA ALA A 295 11.07 -10.81 10.35
C ALA A 295 9.54 -10.66 10.37
N ARG A 296 8.99 -9.60 9.76
CA ARG A 296 7.54 -9.41 9.68
C ARG A 296 6.87 -10.49 8.83
N LEU A 297 7.53 -10.96 7.78
CA LEU A 297 7.01 -12.02 6.90
C LEU A 297 7.39 -13.43 7.41
N LYS A 298 8.59 -13.59 7.98
CA LYS A 298 9.08 -14.88 8.48
C LYS A 298 8.46 -15.32 9.81
N ASN A 299 8.28 -14.38 10.73
CA ASN A 299 7.79 -14.64 12.07
C ASN A 299 6.43 -13.98 12.24
N TRP A 300 5.54 -14.18 11.25
CA TRP A 300 4.23 -13.55 11.24
C TRP A 300 3.48 -13.87 12.53
N ASN A 301 2.97 -12.83 13.18
CA ASN A 301 2.15 -12.95 14.37
C ASN A 301 1.19 -11.77 14.45
N ARG A 302 -0.09 -12.01 14.12
CA ARG A 302 -1.14 -10.98 14.14
C ARG A 302 -1.21 -10.24 15.48
N GLY A 303 -1.03 -10.94 16.61
CA GLY A 303 -1.06 -10.34 17.94
C GLY A 303 0.05 -9.30 18.14
N SER A 304 1.29 -9.65 17.77
CA SER A 304 2.43 -8.74 17.81
C SER A 304 2.22 -7.56 16.87
N MET A 305 1.84 -7.79 15.62
CA MET A 305 1.64 -6.72 14.62
C MET A 305 0.55 -5.74 15.08
N THR A 306 -0.57 -6.26 15.56
CA THR A 306 -1.71 -5.41 15.94
C THR A 306 -1.48 -4.63 17.23
N SER A 307 -0.53 -5.06 18.05
CA SER A 307 -0.10 -4.33 19.26
C SER A 307 0.68 -3.04 18.95
N GLU A 308 1.26 -2.92 17.75
CA GLU A 308 1.99 -1.73 17.29
C GLU A 308 1.10 -0.71 16.57
N LEU A 309 -0.13 -1.08 16.22
CA LEU A 309 -1.06 -0.17 15.52
C LEU A 309 -1.34 1.09 16.34
N PHE A 310 -1.63 2.16 15.61
CA PHE A 310 -1.95 3.44 16.21
C PHE A 310 -3.12 3.33 17.19
N GLY A 311 -2.93 3.84 18.42
CA GLY A 311 -3.93 3.76 19.50
C GLY A 311 -3.91 2.45 20.30
N SER A 312 -3.09 1.45 19.95
CA SER A 312 -2.89 0.24 20.76
C SER A 312 -2.07 0.52 22.01
N LYS A 313 -1.04 1.38 21.92
CA LYS A 313 -0.19 1.78 23.06
C LYS A 313 -0.48 3.20 23.52
N ARG A 314 -0.22 3.47 24.80
CA ARG A 314 -0.22 4.84 25.37
C ARG A 314 1.21 5.38 25.32
N PRO A 315 1.52 6.36 24.46
CA PRO A 315 2.86 6.93 24.38
C PRO A 315 3.21 7.67 25.67
N ALA A 316 4.50 7.75 25.99
CA ALA A 316 4.99 8.50 27.14
C ALA A 316 5.01 10.01 26.86
N CYS A 317 4.73 10.81 27.88
CA CYS A 317 4.85 12.26 27.82
C CYS A 317 6.33 12.66 27.64
N PRO A 318 6.67 13.52 26.66
CA PRO A 318 8.05 13.98 26.45
C PRO A 318 8.66 14.74 27.64
N GLU A 319 7.83 15.29 28.54
CA GLU A 319 8.30 16.09 29.68
C GLU A 319 8.46 15.27 30.96
N CYS A 320 7.49 14.44 31.32
CA CYS A 320 7.49 13.73 32.61
C CYS A 320 7.50 12.19 32.49
N GLY A 321 7.51 11.64 31.27
CA GLY A 321 7.53 10.21 31.01
C GLY A 321 6.23 9.46 31.34
N LYS A 322 5.23 10.11 31.93
CA LYS A 322 3.94 9.47 32.25
C LYS A 322 3.10 9.21 31.00
N PRO A 323 2.24 8.18 30.98
CA PRO A 323 1.43 7.86 29.81
C PRO A 323 0.50 9.00 29.42
N LEU A 324 0.49 9.32 28.13
CA LEU A 324 -0.42 10.27 27.53
C LEU A 324 -1.81 9.68 27.35
N LYS A 325 -2.82 10.52 27.52
CA LYS A 325 -4.22 10.20 27.25
C LYS A 325 -4.65 10.84 25.95
N LEU A 326 -5.37 10.10 25.12
CA LEU A 326 -5.91 10.64 23.89
C LEU A 326 -7.30 11.25 24.12
N VAL A 327 -7.49 12.47 23.64
CA VAL A 327 -8.76 13.21 23.74
C VAL A 327 -9.15 13.76 22.37
N GLU A 328 -10.43 14.04 22.19
CA GLU A 328 -10.99 14.71 21.01
C GLU A 328 -11.43 16.11 21.42
N THR A 329 -10.93 17.14 20.75
CA THR A 329 -11.32 18.54 21.03
C THR A 329 -12.70 18.82 20.45
N LYS A 330 -13.53 19.60 21.14
CA LYS A 330 -14.87 19.93 20.64
C LYS A 330 -14.81 20.98 19.53
N LYS A 331 -15.76 20.91 18.60
CA LYS A 331 -15.95 21.88 17.52
C LYS A 331 -16.22 23.27 18.12
N GLY A 332 -15.34 24.25 17.88
CA GLY A 332 -15.50 25.64 18.34
C GLY A 332 -14.30 26.23 19.10
N GLU A 333 -13.33 25.41 19.52
CA GLU A 333 -12.03 25.90 19.97
C GLU A 333 -11.17 26.32 18.76
N PRO A 334 -10.30 27.34 18.88
CA PRO A 334 -9.65 28.02 17.75
C PRO A 334 -8.74 27.14 16.87
N ALA A 335 -8.54 25.87 17.23
CA ALA A 335 -7.95 24.86 16.36
C ALA A 335 -9.00 23.78 16.04
N ARG A 336 -9.50 23.79 14.78
CA ARG A 336 -10.25 22.73 14.07
C ARG A 336 -10.30 21.39 14.83
N HIS A 337 -11.47 20.82 15.10
CA HIS A 337 -11.68 19.46 15.67
C HIS A 337 -10.47 18.50 15.48
N LYS A 338 -9.69 18.21 16.54
CA LYS A 338 -8.49 17.33 16.49
C LYS A 338 -8.53 16.27 17.58
N PHE A 339 -7.83 15.17 17.32
CA PHE A 339 -7.38 14.24 18.34
C PHE A 339 -6.05 14.74 18.92
N LEU A 340 -5.94 14.90 20.24
CA LEU A 340 -4.74 15.37 20.91
C LEU A 340 -4.32 14.41 22.01
N TYR A 341 -3.02 14.36 22.29
CA TYR A 341 -2.50 13.73 23.50
C TYR A 341 -2.40 14.76 24.62
N VAL A 342 -2.82 14.36 25.82
CA VAL A 342 -2.78 15.18 27.04
C VAL A 342 -1.98 14.46 28.11
N CYS A 343 -1.08 15.19 28.75
CA CYS A 343 -0.45 14.78 29.98
C CYS A 343 -1.08 15.54 31.16
N GLU A 344 -1.96 14.86 31.91
CA GLU A 344 -2.57 15.40 33.13
C GLU A 344 -1.59 15.43 34.33
N ASN A 345 -0.38 14.85 34.18
CA ASN A 345 0.64 14.81 35.24
C ASN A 345 1.64 15.98 35.18
N CYS A 346 1.66 16.74 34.09
CA CYS A 346 2.45 17.98 34.02
C CYS A 346 1.70 19.13 34.73
N ASN A 347 2.43 20.10 35.26
CA ASN A 347 1.86 21.33 35.80
C ASN A 347 2.47 22.57 35.12
N PRO A 348 1.71 23.27 34.25
CA PRO A 348 0.34 22.97 33.82
C PRO A 348 0.24 21.71 32.94
N PRO A 349 -0.96 21.13 32.71
CA PRO A 349 -1.14 20.00 31.82
C PRO A 349 -0.63 20.28 30.40
N SER A 350 0.13 19.34 29.84
CA SER A 350 0.80 19.51 28.55
C SER A 350 0.01 18.83 27.43
N TRP A 351 -0.10 19.52 26.28
CA TRP A 351 -0.88 19.08 25.12
C TRP A 351 0.03 18.86 23.92
N TYR A 352 -0.18 17.74 23.21
CA TYR A 352 0.64 17.33 22.08
C TYR A 352 -0.26 16.93 20.90
N GLN A 353 0.07 17.43 19.71
CA GLN A 353 -0.50 16.89 18.47
C GLN A 353 0.07 15.49 18.20
N MET A 354 -0.67 14.63 17.49
CA MET A 354 -0.27 13.23 17.31
C MET A 354 1.06 13.12 16.54
N ASN A 355 1.28 13.98 15.55
CA ASN A 355 2.53 14.06 14.78
C ASN A 355 3.76 14.47 15.60
N ARG A 356 3.58 15.21 16.71
CA ARG A 356 4.69 15.51 17.63
C ARG A 356 5.15 14.27 18.41
N ILE A 357 4.25 13.31 18.59
CA ILE A 357 4.55 12.02 19.25
C ILE A 357 4.98 10.97 18.22
N HIS A 358 4.39 11.00 17.02
CA HIS A 358 4.56 10.04 15.94
C HIS A 358 5.17 10.73 14.71
N GLY A 359 6.46 11.04 14.78
CA GLY A 359 7.12 11.90 13.79
C GLY A 359 7.70 11.19 12.56
N LYS A 360 7.67 9.86 12.48
CA LYS A 360 8.35 9.12 11.39
C LYS A 360 7.55 9.18 10.10
N ASN A 361 6.26 8.85 10.14
CA ASN A 361 5.38 8.85 8.96
C ASN A 361 4.36 9.99 8.99
N MET A 362 3.81 10.38 10.14
CA MET A 362 2.73 11.40 10.15
C MET A 362 3.16 12.76 9.59
N GLU A 363 4.47 13.04 9.53
CA GLU A 363 5.04 14.28 8.97
C GLU A 363 5.83 14.08 7.67
N ALA A 364 5.90 12.86 7.14
CA ALA A 364 6.70 12.62 5.95
C ALA A 364 6.17 13.41 4.75
N ARG A 365 7.09 13.94 3.93
CA ARG A 365 6.80 14.83 2.80
C ARG A 365 6.74 14.08 1.49
#